data_AF-A0AAP3A6K4-F1
#
_entry.id   AF-A0AAP3A6K4-F1
#
_cell.length_a   1.000
_cell.length_b   1.000
_cell.length_c   1.000
_cell.angle_alpha   90.00
_cell.angle_beta   90.00
_cell.angle_gamma   90.00
#
_symmetry.space_group_name_H-M   'P 1'
#
loop_
_entity.id
_entity.type
_entity.pdbx_description
1 polymer ?
#
loop_
_entity_poly.entity_id
_entity_poly.type
_entity_poly.pdbx_seq_one_letter_code
_entity_poly.pdbx_strand_id
1 'polypeptide(L)'
;VINNHNKKFIVVHLYGSHPNACDRINDYKKIINIKDKKYDYLSCYVSSIQKTDLFLEKLNNFMRENDNSYSMIYFSDHGLAHREIGGEIYFNNNRASKLHFDVPLFMISSDDDSRHECKSFKSGFNFVNGIASWVGIKNKKIDSNYSLFDCN
;
A
#
# COMPACT_ATOMS: atom_id res chain seq x y z
N VAL A 1 31.93 22.32 -4.82
CA VAL A 1 30.92 21.25 -4.98
C VAL A 1 29.59 21.82 -4.52
N ILE A 2 28.62 21.98 -5.43
CA ILE A 2 27.31 22.51 -5.06
C ILE A 2 26.53 21.35 -4.43
N ASN A 3 26.50 21.27 -3.11
CA ASN A 3 25.66 20.35 -2.34
C ASN A 3 24.20 20.79 -2.44
N ASN A 4 23.53 20.48 -3.55
CA ASN A 4 22.10 20.73 -3.70
C ASN A 4 21.31 19.48 -3.29
N HIS A 5 21.29 19.17 -1.99
CA HIS A 5 20.40 18.15 -1.43
C HIS A 5 18.96 18.68 -1.37
N ASN A 6 18.36 18.89 -2.54
CA ASN A 6 16.95 19.24 -2.63
C ASN A 6 16.11 18.06 -2.15
N LYS A 7 15.19 18.30 -1.21
CA LYS A 7 14.20 17.32 -0.79
C LYS A 7 13.39 16.88 -2.01
N LYS A 8 13.23 15.56 -2.19
CA LYS A 8 12.46 14.98 -3.29
C LYS A 8 11.18 14.37 -2.74
N PHE A 9 10.09 14.57 -3.46
CA PHE A 9 8.84 13.86 -3.24
C PHE A 9 8.57 13.01 -4.48
N ILE A 10 8.57 11.69 -4.32
CA ILE A 10 8.42 10.73 -5.42
C ILE A 10 7.12 9.97 -5.18
N VAL A 11 6.26 9.93 -6.19
CA VAL A 11 5.02 9.15 -6.17
C VAL A 11 5.18 7.99 -7.14
N VAL A 12 5.00 6.78 -6.62
CA VAL A 12 4.96 5.55 -7.42
C VAL A 12 3.55 5.02 -7.41
N HIS A 13 2.86 5.13 -8.55
CA HIS A 13 1.49 4.63 -8.69
C HIS A 13 1.51 3.20 -9.24
N LEU A 14 1.05 2.24 -8.43
CA LEU A 14 1.07 0.82 -8.76
C LEU A 14 -0.24 0.38 -9.39
N TYR A 15 -0.16 -0.62 -10.27
CA TYR A 15 -1.36 -1.36 -10.69
C TYR A 15 -1.92 -2.19 -9.52
N GLY A 16 -1.02 -2.70 -8.66
CA GLY A 16 -1.37 -3.46 -7.46
C GLY A 16 -2.24 -4.69 -7.74
N SER A 17 -3.25 -4.89 -6.90
CA SER A 17 -4.17 -6.04 -6.96
C SER A 17 -5.52 -5.67 -7.61
N HIS A 18 -5.52 -4.72 -8.54
CA HIS A 18 -6.71 -4.32 -9.30
C HIS A 18 -7.41 -5.55 -9.93
N PRO A 19 -8.76 -5.55 -10.07
CA PRO A 19 -9.53 -6.66 -10.61
C PRO A 19 -8.96 -7.27 -11.91
N ASN A 20 -9.21 -8.57 -12.09
CA ASN A 20 -8.49 -9.49 -12.98
C ASN A 20 -7.05 -9.77 -12.49
N ALA A 21 -6.95 -10.20 -11.23
CA ALA A 21 -5.65 -10.38 -10.56
C ALA A 21 -4.71 -11.38 -11.26
N CYS A 22 -5.24 -12.38 -11.97
CA CYS A 22 -4.41 -13.34 -12.70
C CYS A 22 -3.58 -12.65 -13.80
N ASP A 23 -4.12 -11.62 -14.46
CA ASP A 23 -3.38 -10.85 -15.48
C ASP A 23 -2.23 -10.03 -14.87
N ARG A 24 -2.23 -9.81 -13.54
CA ARG A 24 -1.21 -9.04 -12.82
C ARG A 24 0.03 -9.88 -12.47
N ILE A 25 -0.09 -11.21 -12.57
CA ILE A 25 0.92 -12.17 -12.15
C ILE A 25 1.38 -13.08 -13.29
N ASN A 26 1.21 -12.69 -14.56
CA ASN A 26 1.66 -13.51 -15.70
C ASN A 26 3.20 -13.75 -15.68
N ASP A 27 3.93 -12.83 -15.07
CA ASP A 27 5.38 -12.82 -14.83
C ASP A 27 5.75 -13.25 -13.40
N TYR A 28 4.79 -13.75 -12.60
CA TYR A 28 4.98 -14.06 -11.20
C TYR A 28 4.35 -15.39 -10.81
N LYS A 29 5.07 -16.20 -10.03
CA LYS A 29 4.59 -17.52 -9.66
C LYS A 29 3.45 -17.42 -8.65
N LYS A 30 2.36 -18.17 -8.87
CA LYS A 30 1.32 -18.36 -7.86
C LYS A 30 1.93 -18.94 -6.57
N ILE A 31 1.58 -18.35 -5.44
CA ILE A 31 2.24 -18.63 -4.16
C ILE A 31 1.56 -19.77 -3.42
N ILE A 32 0.29 -20.04 -3.76
CA ILE A 32 -0.51 -21.14 -3.24
C ILE A 32 -0.87 -22.07 -4.39
N ASN A 33 -0.55 -23.36 -4.23
CA ASN A 33 -1.00 -24.40 -5.16
C ASN A 33 -2.45 -24.80 -4.81
N ILE A 34 -3.39 -24.47 -5.68
CA ILE A 34 -4.82 -24.72 -5.45
C ILE A 34 -5.22 -26.03 -6.12
N LYS A 35 -5.96 -26.87 -5.38
CA LYS A 35 -6.58 -28.09 -5.91
C LYS A 35 -8.07 -27.90 -6.20
N ASP A 36 -8.74 -27.07 -5.41
CA ASP A 36 -10.15 -26.77 -5.55
C ASP A 36 -10.34 -25.48 -6.34
N LYS A 37 -10.96 -25.63 -7.53
CA LYS A 37 -11.25 -24.54 -8.47
C LYS A 37 -11.91 -23.34 -7.79
N LYS A 38 -12.65 -23.54 -6.69
CA LYS A 38 -13.25 -22.45 -5.89
C LYS A 38 -12.26 -21.34 -5.51
N TYR A 39 -10.98 -21.68 -5.30
CA TYR A 39 -9.95 -20.77 -4.81
C TYR A 39 -8.94 -20.32 -5.88
N ASP A 40 -9.18 -20.65 -7.14
CA ASP A 40 -8.17 -20.41 -8.20
C ASP A 40 -7.88 -18.91 -8.40
N TYR A 41 -8.94 -18.09 -8.43
CA TYR A 41 -8.81 -16.63 -8.52
C TYR A 41 -8.28 -16.03 -7.21
N LEU A 42 -8.65 -16.57 -6.04
CA LEU A 42 -8.09 -16.16 -4.75
C LEU A 42 -6.57 -16.32 -4.75
N SER A 43 -6.04 -17.43 -5.28
CA SER A 43 -4.59 -17.63 -5.38
C SER A 43 -3.94 -16.56 -6.25
N CYS A 44 -4.56 -16.16 -7.38
CA CYS A 44 -4.06 -15.02 -8.16
C CYS A 44 -4.03 -13.72 -7.35
N TYR A 45 -5.12 -13.40 -6.65
CA TYR A 45 -5.24 -12.18 -5.85
C TYR A 45 -4.22 -12.11 -4.71
N VAL A 46 -4.03 -13.19 -3.96
CA VAL A 46 -3.01 -13.23 -2.89
C VAL A 46 -1.60 -13.15 -3.49
N SER A 47 -1.37 -13.77 -4.64
CA SER A 47 -0.08 -13.70 -5.33
C SER A 47 0.22 -12.29 -5.86
N SER A 48 -0.79 -11.50 -6.29
CA SER A 48 -0.59 -10.11 -6.68
C SER A 48 -0.26 -9.20 -5.48
N ILE A 49 -0.77 -9.53 -4.30
CA ILE A 49 -0.36 -8.88 -3.04
C ILE A 49 1.10 -9.20 -2.75
N GLN A 50 1.53 -10.47 -2.82
CA GLN A 50 2.95 -10.82 -2.60
C GLN A 50 3.87 -10.16 -3.64
N LYS A 51 3.45 -10.06 -4.90
CA LYS A 51 4.21 -9.33 -5.91
C LYS A 51 4.39 -7.85 -5.54
N THR A 52 3.35 -7.22 -4.98
CA THR A 52 3.42 -5.83 -4.49
C THR A 52 4.36 -5.73 -3.29
N ASP A 53 4.27 -6.65 -2.34
CA ASP A 53 5.17 -6.74 -1.18
C ASP A 53 6.65 -6.85 -1.60
N LEU A 54 6.96 -7.76 -2.52
CA LEU A 54 8.31 -7.91 -3.08
C LEU A 54 8.79 -6.65 -3.81
N PHE A 55 7.90 -5.93 -4.49
CA PHE A 55 8.25 -4.66 -5.11
C PHE A 55 8.63 -3.61 -4.05
N LEU A 56 7.86 -3.51 -2.96
CA LEU A 56 8.13 -2.58 -1.86
C LEU A 56 9.43 -2.94 -1.13
N GLU A 57 9.72 -4.22 -0.94
CA GLU A 57 11.01 -4.69 -0.41
C GLU A 57 12.17 -4.22 -1.30
N LYS A 58 12.09 -4.47 -2.61
CA LYS A 58 13.13 -4.06 -3.57
C LYS A 58 13.32 -2.54 -3.59
N LEU A 59 12.22 -1.79 -3.55
CA LEU A 59 12.27 -0.33 -3.48
C LEU A 59 12.93 0.14 -2.19
N ASN A 60 12.58 -0.44 -1.05
CA ASN A 60 13.20 -0.12 0.24
C ASN A 60 14.69 -0.42 0.25
N ASN A 61 15.11 -1.58 -0.26
CA ASN A 61 16.52 -1.95 -0.36
C ASN A 61 17.29 -0.99 -1.27
N PHE A 62 16.74 -0.65 -2.43
CA PHE A 62 17.32 0.35 -3.32
C PHE A 62 17.50 1.70 -2.62
N MET A 63 16.52 2.17 -1.86
CA MET A 63 16.63 3.44 -1.12
C MET A 63 17.71 3.38 -0.03
N ARG A 64 17.81 2.24 0.67
CA ARG A 64 18.82 1.98 1.71
C ARG A 64 20.26 2.01 1.20
N GLU A 65 20.51 1.45 0.01
CA GLU A 65 21.84 1.41 -0.60
C GLU A 65 22.38 2.79 -1.01
N ASN A 66 21.50 3.81 -1.12
CA ASN A 66 21.88 5.15 -1.57
C ASN A 66 22.27 6.11 -0.42
N ASP A 67 22.40 5.62 0.82
CA ASP A 67 22.93 6.35 1.99
C ASP A 67 22.28 7.74 2.27
N ASN A 68 21.00 7.88 1.89
CA ASN A 68 20.21 9.09 2.11
C ASN A 68 19.15 8.85 3.18
N SER A 69 18.85 9.86 4.00
CA SER A 69 17.65 9.83 4.83
C SER A 69 16.39 9.78 3.95
N TYR A 70 15.50 8.82 4.22
CA TYR A 70 14.25 8.67 3.49
C TYR A 70 13.15 8.12 4.40
N SER A 71 11.90 8.34 3.97
CA SER A 71 10.76 7.56 4.42
C SER A 71 9.86 7.23 3.22
N MET A 72 9.17 6.10 3.31
CA MET A 72 8.25 5.58 2.31
C MET A 72 6.93 5.30 3.01
N ILE A 73 5.85 5.92 2.53
CA ILE A 73 4.49 5.57 2.92
C ILE A 73 3.88 4.70 1.82
N TYR A 74 3.29 3.57 2.21
CA TYR A 74 2.46 2.76 1.34
C TYR A 74 1.01 2.78 1.82
N PHE A 75 0.08 2.93 0.88
CA PHE A 75 -1.33 2.73 1.09
C PHE A 75 -2.00 2.26 -0.21
N SER A 76 -3.11 1.52 -0.08
CA SER A 76 -3.97 1.21 -1.23
C SER A 76 -5.01 2.32 -1.41
N ASP A 77 -5.40 2.60 -2.65
CA ASP A 77 -6.46 3.55 -2.99
C ASP A 77 -7.84 3.04 -2.53
N HIS A 78 -8.08 1.74 -2.68
CA HIS A 78 -9.24 1.04 -2.15
C HIS A 78 -8.97 -0.46 -1.93
N GLY A 79 -9.86 -1.12 -1.20
CA GLY A 79 -9.91 -2.59 -1.09
C GLY A 79 -10.89 -3.20 -2.10
N LEU A 80 -11.04 -4.53 -2.09
CA LEU A 80 -11.99 -5.26 -2.96
C LEU A 80 -13.02 -6.04 -2.14
N ALA A 81 -14.22 -6.21 -2.71
CA ALA A 81 -15.22 -7.11 -2.15
C ALA A 81 -15.08 -8.50 -2.75
N HIS A 82 -15.26 -9.55 -1.93
CA HIS A 82 -15.31 -10.92 -2.42
C HIS A 82 -16.75 -11.36 -2.74
N ARG A 83 -16.90 -12.19 -3.77
CA ARG A 83 -18.18 -12.78 -4.20
C ARG A 83 -17.95 -14.17 -4.75
N GLU A 84 -18.90 -15.08 -4.52
CA GLU A 84 -18.91 -16.37 -5.20
C GLU A 84 -19.69 -16.24 -6.51
N ILE A 85 -19.08 -16.62 -7.64
CA ILE A 85 -19.66 -16.61 -8.98
C ILE A 85 -19.32 -17.94 -9.64
N GLY A 86 -20.32 -18.72 -10.04
CA GLY A 86 -20.10 -20.00 -10.70
C GLY A 86 -19.28 -21.01 -9.86
N GLY A 87 -19.36 -20.91 -8.53
CA GLY A 87 -18.60 -21.76 -7.60
C GLY A 87 -17.18 -21.29 -7.28
N GLU A 88 -16.73 -20.16 -7.83
CA GLU A 88 -15.40 -19.58 -7.58
C GLU A 88 -15.48 -18.26 -6.82
N ILE A 89 -14.49 -17.99 -5.97
CA ILE A 89 -14.38 -16.74 -5.20
C ILE A 89 -13.61 -15.68 -6.01
N TYR A 90 -14.31 -14.62 -6.40
CA TYR A 90 -13.78 -13.46 -7.10
C TYR A 90 -13.68 -12.23 -6.20
N PHE A 91 -12.69 -11.37 -6.48
CA PHE A 91 -12.50 -10.07 -5.83
C PHE A 91 -12.69 -8.95 -6.86
N ASN A 92 -13.66 -8.05 -6.64
CA ASN A 92 -13.96 -6.93 -7.53
C ASN A 92 -14.65 -5.75 -6.83
N ASN A 93 -14.95 -4.71 -7.59
CA ASN A 93 -15.59 -3.46 -7.15
C ASN A 93 -17.12 -3.45 -7.32
N ASN A 94 -17.72 -4.52 -7.84
CA ASN A 94 -19.11 -4.51 -8.31
C ASN A 94 -20.12 -4.86 -7.21
N ARG A 95 -19.82 -4.53 -5.95
CA ARG A 95 -20.70 -4.76 -4.80
C ARG A 95 -20.39 -3.79 -3.67
N ALA A 96 -21.40 -3.14 -3.12
CA ALA A 96 -21.24 -2.34 -1.91
C ALA A 96 -20.71 -3.20 -0.75
N SER A 97 -19.58 -2.79 -0.18
CA SER A 97 -18.91 -3.50 0.91
C SER A 97 -18.05 -2.55 1.73
N LYS A 98 -17.99 -2.76 3.05
CA LYS A 98 -17.05 -2.03 3.92
C LYS A 98 -15.59 -2.38 3.62
N LEU A 99 -15.34 -3.55 3.01
CA LEU A 99 -14.00 -4.00 2.62
C LEU A 99 -13.34 -3.09 1.57
N HIS A 100 -14.09 -2.24 0.88
CA HIS A 100 -13.51 -1.24 -0.01
C HIS A 100 -12.73 -0.15 0.74
N PHE A 101 -13.03 0.06 2.01
CA PHE A 101 -12.43 1.10 2.84
C PHE A 101 -11.40 0.56 3.84
N ASP A 102 -11.25 -0.76 3.92
CA ASP A 102 -10.27 -1.43 4.78
C ASP A 102 -9.02 -1.75 3.96
N VAL A 103 -8.04 -0.87 4.04
CA VAL A 103 -6.85 -0.86 3.18
C VAL A 103 -5.57 -0.85 4.00
N PRO A 104 -4.47 -1.44 3.49
CA PRO A 104 -3.18 -1.33 4.14
C PRO A 104 -2.72 0.14 4.18
N LEU A 105 -2.10 0.53 5.29
CA LEU A 105 -1.40 1.79 5.49
C LEU A 105 -0.20 1.54 6.40
N PHE A 106 1.01 1.81 5.92
CA PHE A 106 2.23 1.73 6.73
C PHE A 106 3.32 2.69 6.23
N MET A 107 4.32 2.92 7.07
CA MET A 107 5.51 3.69 6.76
C MET A 107 6.76 2.86 7.04
N ILE A 108 7.80 3.09 6.24
CA ILE A 108 9.16 2.60 6.47
C ILE A 108 10.12 3.78 6.35
N SER A 109 11.00 3.98 7.31
CA SER A 109 12.00 5.04 7.33
C SER A 109 13.41 4.46 7.43
N SER A 110 14.40 5.20 6.92
CA SER A 110 15.81 4.81 6.96
C SER A 110 16.33 4.57 8.38
N ASP A 111 15.73 5.24 9.36
CA ASP A 111 16.08 5.26 10.78
C ASP A 111 15.17 4.37 11.65
N ASP A 112 14.24 3.62 11.06
CA ASP A 112 13.43 2.65 11.81
C ASP A 112 14.31 1.47 12.28
N ASP A 113 14.31 1.20 13.59
CA ASP A 113 15.02 0.09 14.22
C ASP A 113 14.10 -1.07 14.63
N SER A 114 12.79 -0.82 14.69
CA SER A 114 11.78 -1.72 15.22
C SER A 114 10.42 -1.45 14.58
N ARG A 115 9.55 -2.46 14.63
CA ARG A 115 8.18 -2.38 14.10
C ARG A 115 7.25 -1.84 15.19
N HIS A 116 6.57 -0.73 14.88
CA HIS A 116 5.51 -0.19 15.72
C HIS A 116 4.14 -0.42 15.08
N GLU A 117 3.22 -0.96 15.86
CA GLU A 117 1.83 -1.19 15.45
C GLU A 117 0.90 -0.57 16.47
N CYS A 118 -0.14 0.09 16.00
CA CYS A 118 -1.23 0.54 16.84
C CYS A 118 -2.54 0.53 16.09
N LYS A 119 -3.63 0.48 16.85
CA LYS A 119 -4.99 0.48 16.31
C LYS A 119 -5.59 1.87 16.52
N SER A 120 -5.61 2.65 15.45
CA SER A 120 -6.26 3.96 15.39
C SER A 120 -7.12 4.05 14.13
N PHE A 121 -8.24 4.79 14.20
CA PHE A 121 -9.08 5.01 13.02
C PHE A 121 -8.46 6.08 12.13
N LYS A 122 -8.13 5.70 10.89
CA LYS A 122 -7.64 6.63 9.86
C LYS A 122 -8.65 6.72 8.72
N SER A 123 -8.77 7.91 8.15
CA SER A 123 -9.69 8.17 7.03
C SER A 123 -8.96 8.82 5.87
N GLY A 124 -9.27 8.35 4.66
CA GLY A 124 -8.79 8.97 3.41
C GLY A 124 -9.22 10.44 3.26
N PHE A 125 -10.27 10.90 3.95
CA PHE A 125 -10.64 12.32 3.96
C PHE A 125 -9.56 13.22 4.57
N ASN A 126 -8.72 12.69 5.46
CA ASN A 126 -7.60 13.41 6.06
C ASN A 126 -6.27 13.13 5.37
N PHE A 127 -6.27 12.46 4.21
CA PHE A 127 -5.05 12.04 3.53
C PHE A 127 -4.15 13.23 3.15
N VAL A 128 -4.74 14.33 2.66
CA VAL A 128 -3.99 15.55 2.31
C VAL A 128 -3.34 16.16 3.54
N ASN A 129 -4.04 16.21 4.68
CA ASN A 129 -3.46 16.67 5.94
C ASN A 129 -2.29 15.77 6.36
N GLY A 130 -2.48 14.46 6.29
CA GLY A 130 -1.48 13.46 6.66
C GLY A 130 -0.19 13.55 5.85
N ILE A 131 -0.29 13.60 4.53
CA ILE A 131 0.87 13.72 3.64
C ILE A 131 1.55 15.08 3.81
N ALA A 132 0.78 16.17 3.92
CA ALA A 132 1.34 17.50 4.12
C ALA A 132 2.11 17.62 5.43
N SER A 133 1.57 17.10 6.54
CA SER A 133 2.25 17.02 7.82
C SER A 133 3.53 16.18 7.72
N TRP A 134 3.47 15.01 7.08
CA TRP A 134 4.62 14.14 6.88
C TRP A 134 5.77 14.81 6.12
N VAL A 135 5.49 15.54 5.03
CA VAL A 135 6.53 16.25 4.27
C VAL A 135 6.92 17.61 4.88
N GLY A 136 6.32 17.99 6.01
CA GLY A 136 6.63 19.22 6.75
C GLY A 136 6.01 20.50 6.16
N ILE A 137 4.95 20.39 5.35
CA ILE A 137 4.22 21.56 4.83
C ILE A 137 3.40 22.19 5.95
N LYS A 138 3.57 23.50 6.14
CA LYS A 138 2.76 24.32 7.04
C LYS A 138 1.88 25.27 6.24
N ASN A 139 0.57 25.18 6.40
CA ASN A 139 -0.39 26.06 5.74
C ASN A 139 -1.64 26.23 6.61
N LYS A 140 -2.23 27.44 6.61
CA LYS A 140 -3.46 27.73 7.38
C LYS A 140 -4.69 26.90 6.98
N LYS A 141 -4.68 26.27 5.80
CA LYS A 141 -5.76 25.41 5.29
C LYS A 141 -5.54 23.91 5.60
N ILE A 142 -4.42 23.57 6.22
CA ILE A 142 -4.01 22.19 6.49
C ILE A 142 -3.92 22.03 8.00
N ASP A 143 -4.46 20.92 8.52
CA ASP A 143 -4.21 20.56 9.92
C ASP A 143 -2.82 19.94 10.05
N SER A 144 -1.85 20.76 10.47
CA SER A 144 -0.46 20.33 10.65
C SER A 144 -0.24 19.38 11.83
N ASN A 145 -1.26 19.16 12.67
CA ASN A 145 -1.19 18.24 13.80
C ASN A 145 -1.71 16.84 13.47
N TYR A 146 -2.43 16.68 12.35
CA TYR A 146 -2.92 15.38 11.93
C TYR A 146 -1.77 14.50 11.41
N SER A 147 -1.72 13.25 11.89
CA SER A 147 -0.77 12.24 11.43
C SER A 147 -1.48 10.97 10.95
N LEU A 148 -1.00 10.40 9.85
CA LEU A 148 -1.42 9.06 9.40
C LEU A 148 -0.95 7.96 10.36
N PHE A 149 0.05 8.24 11.20
CA PHE A 149 0.72 7.26 12.05
C PHE A 149 0.74 7.65 13.53
N ASP A 150 -0.11 8.60 13.97
CA ASP A 150 -0.41 8.72 15.39
C ASP A 150 -1.28 7.54 15.86
N CYS A 151 -1.18 7.24 17.16
CA CYS A 151 -1.88 6.12 17.81
C CYS A 151 -3.04 6.60 18.70
N ASN A 152 -3.55 7.81 18.45
CA ASN A 152 -4.64 8.42 19.22
C ASN A 152 -6.02 7.95 18.73
#